data_AF-A0A0K0EUB9-F1
#
_entry.id   AF-A0A0K0EUB9-F1
#
_cell.length_a   1.000
_cell.length_b   1.000
_cell.length_c   1.000
_cell.angle_alpha   90.00
_cell.angle_beta   90.00
_cell.angle_gamma   90.00
#
_symmetry.space_group_name_H-M   'P 1'
#
loop_
_entity.id
_entity.type
_entity.pdbx_description
1 polymer ?
#
loop_
_entity_poly.entity_id
_entity_poly.type
_entity_poly.pdbx_seq_one_letter_code
_entity_poly.pdbx_strand_id
1 'polypeptide(L)' 'MVVSRRRKSTFNMKKLIWTDFPIKYKIFDSVNRDLVHEAIKSFEKESCMRFKEMSDNFTGTELFFVYDKDNFFRLS' A
#
# COMPACT_ATOMS: atom_id res chain seq x y z
N MET A 1 2.63 34.74 -8.29
CA MET A 1 3.23 33.67 -9.11
C MET A 1 3.10 32.36 -8.33
N VAL A 2 2.19 31.47 -8.73
CA VAL A 2 1.96 30.19 -8.01
C VAL A 2 2.87 29.13 -8.61
N VAL A 3 3.86 28.67 -7.85
CA VAL A 3 4.74 27.56 -8.24
C VAL A 3 3.91 26.28 -8.14
N SER A 4 3.32 25.84 -9.25
CA SER A 4 2.65 24.53 -9.29
C SER A 4 3.72 23.44 -9.41
N ARG A 5 4.04 22.80 -8.28
CA ARG A 5 4.91 21.62 -8.27
C ARG A 5 4.16 20.47 -8.95
N ARG A 6 4.37 20.27 -10.25
CA ARG A 6 3.90 19.05 -10.94
C ARG A 6 4.59 17.85 -10.31
N ARG A 7 3.84 17.00 -9.60
CA ARG A 7 4.33 15.71 -9.12
C ARG A 7 4.62 14.83 -10.36
N LYS A 8 5.91 14.62 -10.67
CA LYS A 8 6.36 13.85 -11.84
C LYS A 8 5.98 12.36 -11.81
N SER A 9 5.48 11.85 -10.69
CA SER A 9 5.29 10.41 -10.42
C SER A 9 3.90 10.09 -9.82
N THR A 10 2.89 10.93 -10.06
CA THR A 10 1.50 10.55 -9.76
C THR A 10 0.89 9.90 -10.99
N PHE A 11 0.46 8.64 -10.87
CA PHE A 11 -0.24 7.94 -11.95
C PHE A 11 -1.46 8.75 -12.39
N ASN A 12 -1.50 9.14 -13.66
CA ASN A 12 -2.67 9.80 -14.26
C ASN A 12 -3.81 8.81 -14.57
N MET A 13 -3.56 7.50 -14.41
CA MET A 13 -4.58 6.47 -14.57
C MET A 13 -5.45 6.39 -13.32
N LYS A 14 -6.69 6.87 -13.44
CA LYS A 14 -7.72 6.76 -12.38
C LYS A 14 -7.97 5.33 -11.90
N LYS A 15 -7.66 4.32 -12.72
CA LYS A 15 -7.79 2.89 -12.37
C LYS A 15 -6.86 2.43 -11.23
N LEU A 16 -5.80 3.19 -10.93
CA LEU A 16 -4.84 2.87 -9.87
C LEU A 16 -5.08 3.70 -8.59
N ILE A 17 -6.19 4.43 -8.54
CA ILE A 17 -6.58 5.21 -7.36
C ILE A 17 -7.49 4.34 -6.51
N TRP A 18 -7.11 4.17 -5.25
CA TRP A 18 -7.95 3.52 -4.24
C TRP A 18 -9.27 4.28 -4.09
N THR A 19 -10.39 3.64 -4.42
CA THR A 19 -11.73 4.19 -4.22
C THR A 19 -12.30 3.85 -2.86
N ASP A 20 -11.82 2.76 -2.26
CA ASP A 20 -12.24 2.29 -0.95
C ASP A 20 -11.28 2.79 0.13
N PHE A 21 -11.83 3.42 1.17
CA PHE A 21 -11.08 3.95 2.30
C PHE A 21 -11.74 3.54 3.63
N PRO A 22 -10.97 3.04 4.63
CA PRO A 22 -9.53 2.81 4.63
C PRO A 22 -9.10 1.71 3.65
N ILE A 23 -7.84 1.77 3.20
CA ILE A 23 -7.25 0.80 2.28
C ILE A 23 -7.15 -0.55 2.99
N LYS A 24 -7.83 -1.55 2.42
CA LYS A 24 -7.84 -2.91 2.98
C LYS A 24 -6.57 -3.64 2.58
N TYR A 25 -5.96 -4.34 3.53
CA TYR A 25 -4.79 -5.18 3.25
C TYR A 25 -4.85 -6.52 3.99
N LYS A 26 -4.07 -7.49 3.51
CA LYS A 26 -3.90 -8.81 4.14
C LYS A 26 -2.45 -9.25 4.10
N ILE A 27 -1.99 -9.81 5.21
CA ILE A 27 -0.65 -10.37 5.37
C ILE A 27 -0.77 -11.89 5.31
N PHE A 28 -0.14 -12.51 4.30
CA PHE A 28 -0.11 -13.96 4.17
C PHE A 28 0.95 -14.60 5.07
N ASP A 29 0.85 -15.92 5.19
CA ASP A 29 1.80 -16.71 5.95
C ASP A 29 3.24 -16.51 5.44
N SER A 30 4.20 -16.70 6.33
CA SER A 30 5.64 -16.51 6.07
C SER A 30 6.10 -15.06 5.84
N VAL A 31 5.22 -14.06 5.97
CA VAL A 31 5.60 -12.64 6.02
C VAL A 31 5.76 -12.19 7.48
N ASN A 32 6.81 -11.41 7.76
CA ASN A 32 7.00 -10.80 9.08
C ASN A 32 5.93 -9.71 9.32
N ARG A 33 4.93 -10.04 10.14
CA ARG A 33 3.80 -9.16 10.46
C ARG A 33 4.22 -7.87 11.15
N ASP A 34 5.16 -7.96 12.10
CA ASP A 34 5.62 -6.80 12.88
C ASP A 34 6.26 -5.75 11.96
N LEU A 35 7.08 -6.20 11.01
CA LEU A 35 7.72 -5.32 10.03
C LEU A 35 6.69 -4.64 9.11
N VAL A 36 5.66 -5.38 8.67
CA VAL A 36 4.58 -4.80 7.86
C VAL A 36 3.78 -3.78 8.67
N HIS A 37 3.43 -4.10 9.91
CA HIS A 37 2.68 -3.18 10.78
C HIS A 37 3.48 -1.91 11.09
N GLU A 38 4.78 -2.03 11.34
CA GLU A 38 5.66 -0.87 11.54
C GLU A 38 5.71 0.02 10.30
N ALA A 39 5.87 -0.57 9.11
CA ALA A 39 5.87 0.16 7.85
C ALA A 39 4.54 0.89 7.63
N ILE A 40 3.40 0.22 7.82
CA ILE A 40 2.06 0.82 7.70
C ILE A 40 1.90 1.98 8.67
N LYS A 41 2.26 1.81 9.95
CA LYS A 41 2.18 2.89 10.96
C LYS A 41 3.03 4.10 10.57
N SER A 42 4.21 3.87 10.01
CA SER A 42 5.07 4.94 9.49
C SER A 42 4.37 5.73 8.38
N PHE A 43 3.72 5.04 7.43
CA PHE A 43 2.93 5.70 6.38
C PHE A 43 1.71 6.45 6.93
N GLU A 44 0.99 5.88 7.90
CA GLU A 44 -0.20 6.50 8.51
C GLU A 44 0.14 7.72 9.38
N LYS A 45 1.36 7.79 9.89
CA LYS A 45 1.87 8.93 10.65
C LYS A 45 2.20 10.11 9.74
N GLU A 46 2.83 9.84 8.59
CA GLU A 46 3.35 10.86 7.68
C GLU A 46 2.37 11.22 6.55
N SER A 47 1.19 10.60 6.50
CA SER A 47 0.18 10.83 5.47
C SER A 47 -1.26 10.75 6.00
N CYS A 48 -2.21 11.17 5.16
CA CYS A 48 -3.64 11.00 5.44
C CYS A 48 -4.16 9.59 5.07
N MET A 49 -3.27 8.69 4.63
CA MET A 49 -3.67 7.32 4.28
C MET A 49 -4.02 6.56 5.56
N ARG A 50 -5.02 5.69 5.46
CA ARG A 50 -5.45 4.79 6.54
C ARG A 50 -5.60 3.39 5.99
N PHE A 51 -5.22 2.42 6.81
CA PHE A 51 -5.18 1.01 6.43
C PHE A 51 -5.99 0.16 7.40
N LYS A 52 -6.60 -0.91 6.88
CA LYS A 52 -7.35 -1.88 7.69
C LYS A 52 -6.92 -3.29 7.32
N GLU A 53 -6.40 -4.02 8.30
CA GLU A 53 -6.09 -5.44 8.13
C GLU A 53 -7.38 -6.24 8.08
N MET A 54 -7.45 -7.19 7.15
CA MET A 54 -8.58 -8.09 6.97
C MET A 54 -8.14 -9.53 7.24
N SER A 55 -8.89 -10.25 8.08
CA SER A 55 -8.71 -11.68 8.35
C SER A 55 -9.12 -12.55 7.15
N ASP A 56 -10.22 -12.17 6.51
CA ASP A 56 -10.88 -12.96 5.48
C ASP A 56 -10.62 -12.43 4.07
N ASN A 57 -11.06 -13.17 3.05
CA ASN A 57 -11.06 -12.67 1.69
C ASN A 57 -12.09 -11.53 1.59
N PHE A 58 -11.68 -10.42 0.99
CA PHE A 58 -12.55 -9.28 0.75
C PHE A 58 -12.70 -9.06 -0.76
N THR A 59 -13.49 -8.05 -1.12
CA THR A 59 -13.61 -7.56 -2.49
C THR A 59 -13.30 -6.07 -2.50
N GLY A 60 -12.67 -5.59 -3.58
CA GLY A 60 -12.34 -4.19 -3.79
C GLY A 60 -10.93 -3.99 -4.34
N THR A 61 -10.37 -2.80 -4.11
CA THR A 61 -8.92 -2.60 -4.32
C THR A 61 -8.20 -3.17 -3.10
N GLU A 62 -7.23 -4.05 -3.31
CA GLU A 62 -6.63 -4.88 -2.25
C GLU A 62 -5.11 -4.76 -2.27
N LEU A 63 -4.51 -4.71 -1.08
CA LEU A 63 -3.07 -4.78 -0.91
C LEU A 63 -2.69 -6.10 -0.23
N PHE A 64 -1.86 -6.90 -0.89
CA PHE A 64 -1.44 -8.21 -0.39
C PHE A 64 0.05 -8.23 -0.10
N PHE A 65 0.42 -8.57 1.13
CA PHE A 65 1.79 -8.88 1.48
C PHE A 65 1.97 -10.40 1.39
N VAL A 66 2.66 -10.83 0.35
CA VAL A 66 2.94 -12.25 0.07
C VAL A 66 4.44 -12.46 0.17
N TYR A 67 4.85 -13.53 0.85
CA TYR A 67 6.24 -13.93 0.88
C TYR A 67 6.59 -14.60 -0.44
N ASP A 68 7.48 -13.98 -1.21
CA ASP A 68 7.94 -14.47 -2.50
C ASP A 68 9.45 -14.77 -2.41
N LYS A 69 9.81 -16.04 -2.59
CA LYS A 69 11.22 -16.48 -2.57
C LYS A 69 11.94 -16.21 -3.88
N ASP A 70 11.21 -16.03 -4.97
CA ASP A 70 11.76 -15.97 -6.33
C ASP A 70 11.83 -14.52 -6.84
N ASN A 71 11.01 -13.62 -6.30
CA ASN A 71 11.02 -12.20 -6.64
C ASN A 71 11.78 -11.35 -5.61
N PHE A 72 13.10 -11.41 -5.66
CA PHE A 72 13.93 -10.35 -5.07
C PHE A 72 13.78 -9.10 -5.95
N PHE A 73 13.09 -8.07 -5.47
CA PHE A 73 12.97 -6.80 -6.17
C PHE A 73 14.35 -6.17 -6.38
N ARG A 74 14.93 -6.37 -7.56
CA ARG A 74 16.08 -5.62 -8.04
C ARG A 74 15.54 -4.25 -8.50
N LEU A 75 15.85 -3.21 -7.74
CA LEU A 75 15.66 -1.84 -8.20
C LEU A 75 16.66 -1.60 -9.35
N SER A 76 16.18 -1.78 -10.58
CA SER A 76 16.85 -1.36 -11.82
C SER A 76 16.33 -0.01 -12.27
#